data_AF-A0A0G1KFD7-F1
#
_entry.id   AF-A0A0G1KFD7-F1
#
_cell.length_a   1.000
_cell.length_b   1.000
_cell.length_c   1.000
_cell.angle_alpha   90.00
_cell.angle_beta   90.00
_cell.angle_gamma   90.00
#
_symmetry.space_group_name_H-M   'P 1'
#
loop_
_entity.id
_entity.type
_entity.pdbx_description
1 polymer ?
#
loop_
_entity_poly.entity_id
_entity_poly.type
_entity_poly.pdbx_seq_one_letter_code
_entity_poly.pdbx_strand_id
1 'polypeptide(L)'
;MLILLLVKKSIWAVVVIVILILSFRFYKTTISLQPKDNWVNVLDICQRNTPYQLPPEFSRSVSLILQRYQDGNDENLSTYRSIENCLDIQYGDLDEEEGLFYFDPKYSSTDHLTIRVDSDYKYQDDLTTAFLLSHELTHAKQFVKEIVSGKKMDCVDMEAEAFFQQIKFGSYLNDEESKSVVARAEKVSNKNSQIINYSNLLDIGWDAIGGCNLHGVKVISNEQKNCYKNLLSEKLREMVRSNTYYQKQCYF
;
A
#
# COMPACT_ATOMS: atom_id res chain seq x y z
N MET A 1 15.87 -39.22 8.68
CA MET A 1 16.71 -38.37 7.80
C MET A 1 15.92 -37.29 7.06
N LEU A 2 14.65 -37.52 6.67
CA LEU A 2 13.79 -36.53 6.00
C LEU A 2 13.40 -35.31 6.87
N ILE A 3 13.18 -35.53 8.17
CA ILE A 3 12.77 -34.47 9.12
C ILE A 3 13.89 -33.43 9.34
N LEU A 4 15.16 -33.85 9.30
CA LEU A 4 16.31 -32.96 9.41
C LEU A 4 16.50 -32.05 8.18
N LEU A 5 16.01 -32.45 7.00
CA LEU A 5 16.06 -31.65 5.78
C LEU A 5 14.96 -30.58 5.74
N LEU A 6 13.78 -30.87 6.29
CA LEU A 6 12.69 -29.90 6.40
C LEU A 6 13.00 -28.81 7.44
N VAL A 7 13.57 -29.18 8.58
CA VAL A 7 13.97 -28.21 9.62
C VAL A 7 15.10 -27.29 9.13
N LYS A 8 16.04 -27.80 8.31
CA LYS A 8 17.12 -26.97 7.73
C LYS A 8 16.60 -25.93 6.72
N LYS A 9 15.60 -26.25 5.90
CA LYS A 9 15.00 -25.26 4.98
C LYS A 9 14.27 -24.15 5.73
N SER A 10 13.60 -24.47 6.83
CA SER A 10 12.89 -23.49 7.66
C SER A 10 13.84 -22.51 8.36
N ILE A 11 15.00 -22.98 8.84
CA ILE A 11 15.99 -22.11 9.51
C ILE A 11 16.66 -21.15 8.52
N TRP A 12 16.91 -21.58 7.28
CA TRP A 12 17.46 -20.70 6.25
C TRP A 12 16.48 -19.61 5.80
N ALA A 13 15.18 -19.91 5.70
CA ALA A 13 14.16 -18.90 5.43
C ALA A 13 14.09 -17.83 6.54
N VAL A 14 14.17 -18.26 7.82
CA VAL A 14 14.15 -17.34 8.98
C VAL A 14 15.37 -16.42 9.02
N VAL A 15 16.56 -16.95 8.72
CA VAL A 15 17.79 -16.13 8.68
C VAL A 15 17.74 -15.11 7.54
N VAL A 16 17.19 -15.50 6.38
CA VAL A 16 17.00 -14.59 5.26
C VAL A 16 16.03 -13.47 5.67
N ILE A 17 14.84 -13.80 6.17
CA ILE A 17 13.81 -12.80 6.55
C ILE A 17 14.30 -11.80 7.61
N VAL A 18 15.01 -12.26 8.65
CA VAL A 18 15.59 -11.36 9.67
C VAL A 18 16.65 -10.43 9.09
N ILE A 19 17.48 -10.93 8.16
CA ILE A 19 18.46 -10.10 7.43
C ILE A 19 17.75 -9.14 6.46
N LEU A 20 16.64 -9.55 5.83
CA LEU A 20 15.82 -8.72 4.93
C LEU A 20 15.24 -7.50 5.69
N ILE A 21 14.81 -7.66 6.94
CA ILE A 21 14.22 -6.57 7.73
C ILE A 21 15.28 -5.61 8.29
N LEU A 22 16.42 -6.14 8.75
CA LEU A 22 17.50 -5.30 9.29
C LEU A 22 18.19 -4.48 8.20
N SER A 23 18.31 -5.02 6.97
CA SER A 23 18.83 -4.27 5.83
C SER A 23 17.87 -3.18 5.35
N PHE A 24 16.56 -3.39 5.46
CA PHE A 24 15.55 -2.39 5.14
C PHE A 24 15.60 -1.16 6.06
N ARG A 25 16.04 -1.31 7.32
CA ARG A 25 16.17 -0.18 8.25
C ARG A 25 17.33 0.76 7.95
N PHE A 26 18.42 0.24 7.39
CA PHE A 26 19.50 1.09 6.88
C PHE A 26 19.08 1.83 5.60
N TYR A 27 17.99 1.43 4.94
CA TYR A 27 17.44 2.05 3.73
C TYR A 27 16.59 3.31 4.03
N LYS A 28 16.13 3.50 5.29
CA LYS A 28 15.23 4.61 5.69
C LYS A 28 15.83 6.02 5.56
N THR A 29 17.12 6.18 5.24
CA THR A 29 17.76 7.52 5.28
C THR A 29 17.75 8.30 3.97
N THR A 30 17.19 7.82 2.84
CA THR A 30 17.23 8.65 1.62
C THR A 30 16.19 8.34 0.55
N ILE A 31 14.89 8.48 0.85
CA ILE A 31 13.86 8.58 -0.21
C ILE A 31 13.07 9.87 -0.01
N SER A 32 13.52 10.91 -0.69
CA SER A 32 12.68 12.04 -1.08
C SER A 32 13.24 12.55 -2.41
N LEU A 33 12.35 13.16 -3.20
CA LEU A 33 12.53 13.84 -4.48
C LEU A 33 12.05 13.03 -5.69
N GLN A 34 10.73 13.02 -5.88
CA GLN A 34 10.20 13.36 -7.20
C GLN A 34 10.32 14.88 -7.44
N PRO A 35 10.33 15.32 -8.71
CA PRO A 35 10.19 16.74 -9.02
C PRO A 35 8.93 17.27 -8.33
N LYS A 36 9.00 18.47 -7.74
CA LYS A 36 7.80 19.23 -7.41
C LYS A 36 7.06 19.47 -8.72
N ASP A 37 6.16 18.57 -9.08
CA ASP A 37 5.05 18.94 -9.94
C ASP A 37 4.41 20.16 -9.27
N ASN A 38 4.14 21.20 -10.05
CA ASN A 38 3.41 22.37 -9.58
C ASN A 38 1.98 21.92 -9.28
N TRP A 39 1.79 21.28 -8.13
CA TRP A 39 0.48 20.99 -7.58
C TRP A 39 -0.19 22.36 -7.39
N VAL A 40 -1.20 22.63 -8.21
CA VAL A 40 -2.27 23.57 -7.88
C VAL A 40 -2.61 23.32 -6.41
N ASN A 41 -2.65 24.37 -5.58
CA ASN A 41 -2.90 24.28 -4.14
C ASN A 41 -3.98 23.22 -3.87
N VAL A 42 -3.55 22.02 -3.47
CA VAL A 42 -4.37 20.82 -3.16
C VAL A 42 -5.24 21.08 -1.91
N LEU A 43 -5.09 22.25 -1.31
CA LEU A 43 -5.73 22.74 -0.10
C LEU A 43 -7.25 22.93 -0.19
N ASP A 44 -7.88 22.74 -1.36
CA ASP A 44 -9.32 23.01 -1.52
C ASP A 44 -10.07 21.90 -2.28
N ILE A 45 -9.56 20.66 -2.22
CA ILE A 45 -10.22 19.52 -2.89
C ILE A 45 -11.40 19.03 -2.06
N CYS A 46 -11.17 18.77 -0.77
CA CYS A 46 -12.20 18.38 0.18
C CYS A 46 -12.67 19.63 0.94
N GLN A 47 -13.89 20.08 0.68
CA GLN A 47 -14.52 21.24 1.35
C GLN A 47 -15.07 20.89 2.73
N ARG A 48 -15.04 19.60 3.11
CA ARG A 48 -15.55 19.14 4.40
C ARG A 48 -14.57 19.46 5.53
N ASN A 49 -15.06 20.20 6.52
CA ASN A 49 -14.36 20.44 7.78
C ASN A 49 -14.62 19.34 8.82
N THR A 50 -15.55 18.42 8.56
CA THR A 50 -15.88 17.31 9.46
C THR A 50 -15.91 16.00 8.67
N PRO A 51 -15.28 14.92 9.19
CA PRO A 51 -15.25 13.64 8.51
C PRO A 51 -16.66 13.04 8.43
N TYR A 52 -16.88 12.16 7.45
CA TYR A 52 -18.03 11.25 7.52
C TYR A 52 -17.91 10.35 8.75
N GLN A 53 -19.04 9.81 9.19
CA GLN A 53 -19.04 8.87 10.30
C GLN A 53 -18.41 7.55 9.85
N LEU A 54 -17.20 7.27 10.33
CA LEU A 54 -16.52 6.02 10.07
C LEU A 54 -16.76 5.03 11.20
N PRO A 55 -16.89 3.72 10.89
CA PRO A 55 -16.66 2.66 11.87
C PRO A 55 -15.32 2.85 12.60
N PRO A 56 -15.25 2.57 13.92
CA PRO A 56 -14.07 2.90 14.73
C PRO A 56 -12.75 2.32 14.22
N GLU A 57 -12.76 1.08 13.74
CA GLU A 57 -11.62 0.38 13.15
C GLU A 57 -11.09 1.06 11.89
N PHE A 58 -11.96 1.61 11.04
CA PHE A 58 -11.52 2.36 9.86
C PHE A 58 -10.90 3.70 10.26
N SER A 59 -11.50 4.41 11.22
CA SER A 59 -10.91 5.64 11.76
C SER A 59 -9.52 5.41 12.35
N ARG A 60 -9.35 4.36 13.16
CA ARG A 60 -8.03 4.00 13.73
C ARG A 60 -7.03 3.58 12.65
N SER A 61 -7.46 2.82 11.65
CA SER A 61 -6.60 2.35 10.56
C SER A 61 -6.12 3.50 9.67
N VAL A 62 -7.01 4.44 9.31
CA VAL A 62 -6.63 5.68 8.58
C VAL A 62 -5.65 6.50 9.42
N SER A 63 -5.91 6.67 10.71
CA SER A 63 -5.01 7.37 11.62
C SER A 63 -3.61 6.73 11.67
N LEU A 64 -3.55 5.39 11.72
CA LEU A 64 -2.29 4.64 11.67
C LEU A 64 -1.54 4.87 10.35
N ILE A 65 -2.22 4.84 9.20
CA ILE A 65 -1.61 5.12 7.89
C ILE A 65 -0.99 6.51 7.88
N LEU A 66 -1.76 7.54 8.27
CA LEU A 66 -1.30 8.93 8.29
C LEU A 66 -0.13 9.13 9.27
N GLN A 67 -0.15 8.47 10.43
CA GLN A 67 0.95 8.48 11.37
C GLN A 67 2.22 7.89 10.75
N ARG A 68 2.13 6.73 10.08
CA ARG A 68 3.31 6.08 9.47
C ARG A 68 3.84 6.84 8.27
N TYR A 69 2.98 7.46 7.48
CA TYR A 69 3.40 8.38 6.42
C TYR A 69 4.08 9.63 6.98
N GLN A 70 3.64 10.15 8.12
CA GLN A 70 4.34 11.23 8.81
C GLN A 70 5.72 10.79 9.30
N ASP A 71 5.82 9.66 10.00
CA ASP A 71 7.08 9.12 10.49
C ASP A 71 8.06 8.80 9.35
N GLY A 72 7.51 8.38 8.22
CA GLY A 72 8.23 8.06 6.99
C GLY A 72 8.60 9.26 6.12
N ASN A 73 8.16 10.47 6.48
CA ASN A 73 8.26 11.68 5.66
C ASN A 73 7.75 11.45 4.22
N ASP A 74 6.58 10.81 4.08
CA ASP A 74 5.98 10.50 2.79
C ASP A 74 5.53 11.78 2.07
N GLU A 75 5.93 11.91 0.81
CA GLU A 75 5.56 13.02 -0.07
C GLU A 75 4.05 13.15 -0.35
N ASN A 76 3.28 12.07 -0.19
CA ASN A 76 1.83 12.06 -0.38
C ASN A 76 1.04 12.43 0.88
N LEU A 77 1.69 12.60 2.04
CA LEU A 77 1.00 12.86 3.32
C LEU A 77 0.07 14.06 3.24
N SER A 78 0.50 15.15 2.60
CA SER A 78 -0.33 16.36 2.47
C SER A 78 -1.61 16.09 1.69
N THR A 79 -1.54 15.29 0.63
CA THR A 79 -2.71 14.92 -0.18
C THR A 79 -3.66 14.01 0.61
N TYR A 80 -3.15 13.03 1.35
CA TYR A 80 -4.02 12.18 2.18
C TYR A 80 -4.72 12.98 3.28
N ARG A 81 -4.01 13.91 3.93
CA ARG A 81 -4.63 14.83 4.90
C ARG A 81 -5.67 15.75 4.26
N SER A 82 -5.42 16.22 3.03
CA SER A 82 -6.35 17.12 2.35
C SER A 82 -7.62 16.45 1.88
N ILE A 83 -7.72 15.12 1.93
CA ILE A 83 -8.92 14.36 1.56
C ILE A 83 -9.55 13.60 2.73
N GLU A 84 -8.92 13.59 3.91
CA GLU A 84 -9.30 12.71 5.03
C GLU A 84 -10.75 12.91 5.50
N ASN A 85 -11.23 14.15 5.50
CA ASN A 85 -12.61 14.49 5.90
C ASN A 85 -13.66 14.11 4.86
N CYS A 86 -13.24 13.76 3.65
CA CYS A 86 -14.11 13.38 2.55
C CYS A 86 -14.20 11.87 2.35
N LEU A 87 -13.40 11.09 3.08
CA LEU A 87 -13.47 9.64 3.06
C LEU A 87 -14.77 9.15 3.70
N ASP A 88 -15.57 8.42 2.93
CA ASP A 88 -16.73 7.67 3.40
C ASP A 88 -16.45 6.17 3.29
N ILE A 89 -15.85 5.62 4.34
CA ILE A 89 -15.45 4.21 4.43
C ILE A 89 -16.53 3.48 5.22
N GLN A 90 -17.26 2.58 4.56
CA GLN A 90 -18.31 1.78 5.18
C GLN A 90 -18.14 0.31 4.85
N TYR A 91 -18.75 -0.53 5.68
CA TYR A 91 -18.93 -1.92 5.31
C TYR A 91 -19.83 -2.05 4.07
N GLY A 92 -19.50 -3.01 3.21
CA GLY A 92 -20.30 -3.42 2.07
C GLY A 92 -20.40 -4.94 2.03
N ASP A 93 -21.41 -5.43 1.30
CA ASP A 93 -21.45 -6.81 0.83
C ASP A 93 -20.65 -6.85 -0.47
N LEU A 94 -19.42 -7.34 -0.40
CA LEU A 94 -18.51 -7.43 -1.53
C LEU A 94 -18.39 -8.90 -1.93
N ASP A 95 -18.52 -9.19 -3.22
CA ASP A 95 -18.60 -10.57 -3.70
C ASP A 95 -17.24 -11.29 -3.55
N GLU A 96 -16.20 -10.73 -4.18
CA GLU A 96 -14.85 -11.32 -4.16
C GLU A 96 -13.82 -10.36 -3.55
N GLU A 97 -14.13 -9.07 -3.49
CA GLU A 97 -13.22 -8.01 -3.10
C GLU A 97 -13.20 -7.75 -1.59
N GLU A 98 -12.02 -7.53 -1.04
CA GLU A 98 -11.88 -7.15 0.38
C GLU A 98 -12.13 -5.65 0.61
N GLY A 99 -11.86 -4.84 -0.41
CA GLY A 99 -12.04 -3.40 -0.45
C GLY A 99 -12.29 -2.93 -1.89
N LEU A 100 -13.05 -1.85 -2.02
CA LEU A 100 -13.41 -1.26 -3.29
C LEU A 100 -13.60 0.26 -3.16
N PHE A 101 -12.83 1.01 -3.94
CA PHE A 101 -13.08 2.41 -4.22
C PHE A 101 -13.98 2.58 -5.46
N TYR A 102 -14.97 3.48 -5.41
CA TYR A 102 -15.85 3.76 -6.54
C TYR A 102 -15.34 4.95 -7.35
N PHE A 103 -14.98 4.74 -8.63
CA PHE A 103 -14.53 5.83 -9.50
C PHE A 103 -15.67 6.55 -10.22
N ASP A 104 -16.87 5.95 -10.29
CA ASP A 104 -18.04 6.60 -10.90
C ASP A 104 -18.42 7.88 -10.14
N PRO A 105 -18.51 9.05 -10.82
CA PRO A 105 -18.95 10.32 -10.25
C PRO A 105 -20.32 10.29 -9.57
N LYS A 106 -21.13 9.27 -9.85
CA LYS A 106 -22.41 9.02 -9.16
C LYS A 106 -22.22 8.65 -7.69
N TYR A 107 -21.13 7.97 -7.36
CA TYR A 107 -20.84 7.49 -5.99
C TYR A 107 -19.70 8.26 -5.33
N SER A 108 -18.77 8.80 -6.12
CA SER A 108 -17.64 9.56 -5.59
C SER A 108 -17.57 10.97 -6.19
N SER A 109 -17.14 11.92 -5.38
CA SER A 109 -16.85 13.30 -5.74
C SER A 109 -15.69 13.81 -4.88
N THR A 110 -15.20 15.02 -5.14
CA THR A 110 -14.14 15.60 -4.31
C THR A 110 -14.54 15.79 -2.84
N ASP A 111 -15.84 15.92 -2.57
CA ASP A 111 -16.42 16.05 -1.21
C ASP A 111 -16.97 14.75 -0.61
N HIS A 112 -16.90 13.64 -1.36
CA HIS A 112 -17.42 12.34 -0.93
C HIS A 112 -16.68 11.23 -1.66
N LEU A 113 -15.71 10.62 -1.01
CA LEU A 113 -14.83 9.59 -1.55
C LEU A 113 -15.27 8.24 -1.00
N THR A 114 -16.01 7.48 -1.80
CA THR A 114 -16.69 6.26 -1.35
C THR A 114 -15.76 5.06 -1.40
N ILE A 115 -15.50 4.48 -0.23
CA ILE A 115 -14.82 3.19 -0.08
C ILE A 115 -15.80 2.22 0.57
N ARG A 116 -15.88 1.01 0.04
CA ARG A 116 -16.54 -0.14 0.67
C ARG A 116 -15.51 -1.17 1.05
N VAL A 117 -15.68 -1.74 2.24
CA VAL A 117 -14.80 -2.77 2.79
C VAL A 117 -15.66 -3.96 3.19
N ASP A 118 -15.18 -5.17 2.93
CA ASP A 118 -15.92 -6.38 3.28
C ASP A 118 -16.21 -6.47 4.79
N SER A 119 -17.36 -7.05 5.13
CA SER A 119 -17.84 -7.12 6.51
C SER A 119 -16.95 -7.95 7.45
N ASP A 120 -16.14 -8.89 6.93
CA ASP A 120 -15.20 -9.69 7.72
C ASP A 120 -14.10 -8.82 8.36
N TYR A 121 -13.84 -7.62 7.82
CA TYR A 121 -12.89 -6.66 8.39
C TYR A 121 -13.33 -6.08 9.73
N LYS A 122 -14.58 -6.29 10.15
CA LYS A 122 -15.05 -5.97 11.50
C LYS A 122 -14.28 -6.70 12.59
N TYR A 123 -13.72 -7.86 12.26
CA TYR A 123 -12.99 -8.70 13.21
C TYR A 123 -11.48 -8.70 12.97
N GLN A 124 -10.99 -7.91 12.01
CA GLN A 124 -9.57 -7.77 11.72
C GLN A 124 -8.93 -6.68 12.58
N ASP A 125 -7.62 -6.81 12.84
CA ASP A 125 -6.85 -5.80 13.56
C ASP A 125 -6.57 -4.56 12.71
N ASP A 126 -6.34 -3.42 13.37
CA ASP A 126 -6.10 -2.13 12.72
C ASP A 126 -4.92 -2.16 11.73
N LEU A 127 -3.91 -3.02 11.94
CA LEU A 127 -2.75 -3.10 11.04
C LEU A 127 -3.08 -3.87 9.75
N THR A 128 -3.85 -4.95 9.85
CA THR A 128 -4.43 -5.63 8.67
C THR A 128 -5.29 -4.67 7.87
N THR A 129 -6.23 -4.01 8.54
CA THR A 129 -7.16 -3.05 7.92
C THR A 129 -6.41 -1.86 7.33
N ALA A 130 -5.32 -1.40 7.95
CA ALA A 130 -4.47 -0.35 7.40
C ALA A 130 -3.75 -0.77 6.10
N PHE A 131 -3.34 -2.04 5.95
CA PHE A 131 -2.80 -2.51 4.67
C PHE A 131 -3.83 -2.43 3.55
N LEU A 132 -5.04 -2.93 3.79
CA LEU A 132 -6.13 -2.80 2.82
C LEU A 132 -6.42 -1.33 2.51
N LEU A 133 -6.65 -0.50 3.52
CA LEU A 133 -7.00 0.90 3.30
C LEU A 133 -5.86 1.71 2.68
N SER A 134 -4.58 1.36 2.88
CA SER A 134 -3.48 2.05 2.19
C SER A 134 -3.57 1.91 0.67
N HIS A 135 -4.10 0.77 0.20
CA HIS A 135 -4.40 0.52 -1.21
C HIS A 135 -5.60 1.38 -1.64
N GLU A 136 -6.75 1.27 -0.98
CA GLU A 136 -7.98 2.00 -1.33
C GLU A 136 -7.84 3.54 -1.25
N LEU A 137 -7.08 4.04 -0.28
CA LEU A 137 -6.78 5.47 -0.20
C LEU A 137 -5.96 5.95 -1.40
N THR A 138 -5.13 5.07 -1.98
CA THR A 138 -4.38 5.41 -3.19
C THR A 138 -5.33 5.61 -4.37
N HIS A 139 -6.38 4.79 -4.50
CA HIS A 139 -7.44 5.02 -5.48
C HIS A 139 -8.19 6.33 -5.24
N ALA A 140 -8.53 6.65 -3.99
CA ALA A 140 -9.14 7.94 -3.66
C ALA A 140 -8.24 9.13 -4.06
N LYS A 141 -6.94 9.03 -3.79
CA LYS A 141 -5.93 10.02 -4.22
C LYS A 141 -5.86 10.13 -5.74
N GLN A 142 -5.88 9.00 -6.46
CA GLN A 142 -5.84 8.97 -7.92
C GLN A 142 -7.08 9.64 -8.51
N PHE A 143 -8.28 9.28 -8.06
CA PHE A 143 -9.55 9.88 -8.50
C PHE A 143 -9.53 11.40 -8.37
N VAL A 144 -9.10 11.91 -7.21
CA VAL A 144 -8.92 13.34 -6.97
C VAL A 144 -7.94 13.96 -7.97
N LYS A 145 -6.80 13.31 -8.22
CA LYS A 145 -5.80 13.77 -9.19
C LYS A 145 -6.36 13.79 -10.61
N GLU A 146 -7.18 12.81 -10.99
CA GLU A 146 -7.84 12.77 -12.29
C GLU A 146 -8.81 13.95 -12.46
N ILE A 147 -9.62 14.25 -11.44
CA ILE A 147 -10.52 15.42 -11.45
C ILE A 147 -9.75 16.72 -11.61
N VAL A 148 -8.70 16.93 -10.82
CA VAL A 148 -7.94 18.20 -10.82
C VAL A 148 -7.12 18.36 -12.10
N SER A 149 -6.52 17.29 -12.60
CA SER A 149 -5.64 17.36 -13.78
C SER A 149 -6.37 17.19 -15.12
N GLY A 150 -7.59 16.64 -15.10
CA GLY A 150 -8.33 16.21 -16.28
C GLY A 150 -7.69 15.03 -17.03
N LYS A 151 -6.67 14.38 -16.44
CA LYS A 151 -5.95 13.26 -17.06
C LYS A 151 -6.33 11.96 -16.37
N LYS A 152 -6.95 11.06 -17.13
CA LYS A 152 -7.24 9.70 -16.69
C LYS A 152 -5.98 8.83 -16.74
N MET A 153 -5.77 8.00 -15.73
CA MET A 153 -4.72 7.00 -15.67
C MET A 153 -5.23 5.67 -16.23
N ASP A 154 -4.33 4.87 -16.80
CA ASP A 154 -4.67 3.49 -17.19
C ASP A 154 -4.92 2.66 -15.93
N CYS A 155 -5.93 1.77 -15.94
CA CYS A 155 -6.26 1.00 -14.75
C CYS A 155 -5.06 0.18 -14.23
N VAL A 156 -4.28 -0.43 -15.11
CA VAL A 156 -3.14 -1.25 -14.68
C VAL A 156 -2.09 -0.36 -13.98
N ASP A 157 -1.92 0.87 -14.46
CA ASP A 157 -1.07 1.86 -13.80
C ASP A 157 -1.61 2.27 -12.42
N MET A 158 -2.94 2.43 -12.30
CA MET A 158 -3.60 2.78 -11.04
C MET A 158 -3.42 1.70 -9.98
N GLU A 159 -3.72 0.45 -10.32
CA GLU A 159 -3.52 -0.73 -9.47
C GLU A 159 -2.05 -0.91 -9.08
N ALA A 160 -1.14 -0.82 -10.06
CA ALA A 160 0.28 -0.93 -9.79
C ALA A 160 0.79 0.18 -8.84
N GLU A 161 0.29 1.41 -8.97
CA GLU A 161 0.58 2.47 -8.01
C GLU A 161 -0.04 2.17 -6.63
N ALA A 162 -1.26 1.64 -6.54
CA ALA A 162 -1.90 1.27 -5.28
C ALA A 162 -1.09 0.19 -4.53
N PHE A 163 -0.64 -0.86 -5.22
CA PHE A 163 0.28 -1.85 -4.63
C PHE A 163 1.64 -1.25 -4.26
N PHE A 164 2.18 -0.33 -5.08
CA PHE A 164 3.41 0.36 -4.73
C PHE A 164 3.25 1.15 -3.43
N GLN A 165 2.13 1.85 -3.25
CA GLN A 165 1.83 2.56 -2.00
C GLN A 165 1.64 1.61 -0.83
N GLN A 166 1.02 0.45 -1.03
CA GLN A 166 0.91 -0.59 0.01
C GLN A 166 2.28 -1.10 0.46
N ILE A 167 3.23 -1.33 -0.48
CA ILE A 167 4.62 -1.64 -0.16
C ILE A 167 5.26 -0.51 0.65
N LYS A 168 5.03 0.73 0.21
CA LYS A 168 5.56 1.94 0.85
C LYS A 168 5.01 2.12 2.27
N PHE A 169 3.72 1.88 2.51
CA PHE A 169 3.15 1.86 3.86
C PHE A 169 3.85 0.84 4.75
N GLY A 170 4.01 -0.39 4.27
CA GLY A 170 4.75 -1.44 4.98
C GLY A 170 6.19 -1.05 5.32
N SER A 171 6.84 -0.26 4.44
CA SER A 171 8.19 0.29 4.66
C SER A 171 8.30 1.23 5.85
N TYR A 172 7.18 1.83 6.26
CA TYR A 172 7.12 2.84 7.32
C TYR A 172 6.70 2.30 8.67
N LEU A 173 6.26 1.05 8.74
CA LEU A 173 5.94 0.38 9.99
C LEU A 173 7.08 0.52 11.02
N ASN A 174 6.68 0.58 12.29
CA ASN A 174 7.62 0.52 13.39
C ASN A 174 8.09 -0.92 13.63
N ASP A 175 9.06 -1.06 14.54
CA ASP A 175 9.68 -2.32 14.90
C ASP A 175 8.72 -3.45 15.23
N GLU A 176 7.77 -3.18 16.09
CA GLU A 176 6.84 -4.18 16.61
C GLU A 176 5.76 -4.51 15.58
N GLU A 177 5.33 -3.52 14.80
CA GLU A 177 4.42 -3.71 13.67
C GLU A 177 5.08 -4.58 12.59
N SER A 178 6.31 -4.29 12.19
CA SER A 178 7.04 -5.11 11.20
C SER A 178 7.23 -6.54 11.69
N LYS A 179 7.66 -6.73 12.95
CA LYS A 179 7.79 -8.09 13.54
C LYS A 179 6.44 -8.81 13.57
N SER A 180 5.35 -8.11 13.89
CA SER A 180 4.00 -8.67 13.90
C SER A 180 3.54 -9.11 12.51
N VAL A 181 3.79 -8.30 11.48
CA VAL A 181 3.48 -8.66 10.08
C VAL A 181 4.26 -9.91 9.66
N VAL A 182 5.56 -9.94 9.95
CA VAL A 182 6.44 -11.06 9.60
C VAL A 182 6.01 -12.35 10.31
N ALA A 183 5.79 -12.28 11.61
CA ALA A 183 5.33 -13.44 12.39
C ALA A 183 3.98 -13.97 11.89
N ARG A 184 3.09 -13.11 11.42
CA ARG A 184 1.82 -13.50 10.80
C ARG A 184 2.04 -14.11 9.42
N ALA A 185 2.88 -13.53 8.57
CA ALA A 185 3.20 -14.06 7.24
C ALA A 185 3.85 -15.47 7.30
N GLU A 186 4.71 -15.72 8.29
CA GLU A 186 5.38 -17.02 8.47
C GLU A 186 4.46 -18.11 9.02
N LYS A 187 3.34 -17.75 9.65
CA LYS A 187 2.43 -18.72 10.24
C LYS A 187 1.70 -19.46 9.12
N VAL A 188 2.01 -20.74 8.93
CA VAL A 188 1.39 -21.62 7.91
C VAL A 188 -0.15 -21.64 7.97
N SER A 189 -0.74 -21.35 9.13
CA SER A 189 -2.19 -21.26 9.30
C SER A 189 -2.77 -19.84 9.15
N ASN A 190 -1.96 -18.86 8.77
CA ASN A 190 -2.46 -17.51 8.58
C ASN A 190 -3.37 -17.49 7.36
N LYS A 191 -4.61 -17.05 7.57
CA LYS A 191 -5.63 -16.93 6.52
C LYS A 191 -5.87 -15.46 6.15
N ASN A 192 -5.09 -14.55 6.70
CA ASN A 192 -5.23 -13.13 6.42
C ASN A 192 -4.60 -12.81 5.06
N SER A 193 -5.47 -12.65 4.07
CA SER A 193 -5.19 -12.34 2.67
C SER A 193 -4.31 -11.11 2.50
N GLN A 194 -4.52 -10.04 3.28
CA GLN A 194 -3.71 -8.83 3.16
C GLN A 194 -2.27 -9.02 3.61
N ILE A 195 -2.05 -9.79 4.68
CA ILE A 195 -0.69 -10.12 5.12
C ILE A 195 0.00 -11.05 4.12
N ILE A 196 -0.72 -12.01 3.54
CA ILE A 196 -0.20 -12.87 2.47
C ILE A 196 0.13 -12.05 1.23
N ASN A 197 -0.77 -11.17 0.81
CA ASN A 197 -0.58 -10.30 -0.34
C ASN A 197 0.65 -9.40 -0.13
N TYR A 198 0.77 -8.78 1.04
CA TYR A 198 1.95 -7.98 1.37
C TYR A 198 3.25 -8.79 1.33
N SER A 199 3.25 -10.05 1.78
CA SER A 199 4.42 -10.93 1.63
C SER A 199 4.81 -11.13 0.16
N ASN A 200 3.83 -11.36 -0.72
CA ASN A 200 4.10 -11.51 -2.16
C ASN A 200 4.63 -10.20 -2.77
N LEU A 201 4.11 -9.05 -2.34
CA LEU A 201 4.59 -7.73 -2.76
C LEU A 201 6.04 -7.48 -2.31
N LEU A 202 6.44 -7.97 -1.13
CA LEU A 202 7.82 -7.90 -0.67
C LEU A 202 8.76 -8.72 -1.56
N ASP A 203 8.35 -9.91 -1.99
CA ASP A 203 9.14 -10.73 -2.91
C ASP A 203 9.37 -10.02 -4.25
N ILE A 204 8.33 -9.36 -4.80
CA ILE A 204 8.45 -8.51 -5.99
C ILE A 204 9.43 -7.34 -5.75
N GLY A 205 9.34 -6.70 -4.58
CA GLY A 205 10.26 -5.64 -4.17
C GLY A 205 11.71 -6.10 -4.11
N TRP A 206 11.97 -7.29 -3.56
CA TRP A 206 13.32 -7.86 -3.50
C TRP A 206 13.88 -8.23 -4.86
N ASP A 207 13.06 -8.76 -5.75
CA ASP A 207 13.46 -9.04 -7.12
C ASP A 207 13.84 -7.75 -7.87
N ALA A 208 13.12 -6.64 -7.63
CA ALA A 208 13.48 -5.33 -8.16
C ALA A 208 14.80 -4.78 -7.57
N ILE A 209 15.04 -4.98 -6.26
CA ILE A 209 16.33 -4.64 -5.61
C ILE A 209 17.48 -5.41 -6.27
N GLY A 210 17.29 -6.70 -6.54
CA GLY A 210 18.26 -7.55 -7.21
C GLY A 210 18.54 -7.10 -8.64
N GLY A 211 17.49 -6.86 -9.42
CA GLY A 211 17.60 -6.39 -10.81
C GLY A 211 18.33 -5.05 -10.95
N CYS A 212 18.26 -4.18 -9.93
CA CYS A 212 18.95 -2.89 -9.88
C CYS A 212 20.29 -2.93 -9.13
N ASN A 213 20.78 -4.11 -8.75
CA ASN A 213 22.04 -4.31 -8.00
C ASN A 213 22.14 -3.46 -6.72
N LEU A 214 21.05 -3.38 -5.95
CA LEU A 214 20.98 -2.55 -4.74
C LEU A 214 21.35 -3.29 -3.46
N HIS A 215 21.70 -4.58 -3.55
CA HIS A 215 22.11 -5.38 -2.39
C HIS A 215 23.38 -4.81 -1.73
N GLY A 216 23.27 -4.47 -0.44
CA GLY A 216 24.40 -3.98 0.35
C GLY A 216 24.87 -2.57 0.00
N VAL A 217 24.16 -1.87 -0.89
CA VAL A 217 24.45 -0.48 -1.25
C VAL A 217 24.10 0.43 -0.07
N LYS A 218 25.09 1.16 0.47
CA LYS A 218 24.91 2.05 1.63
C LYS A 218 24.31 3.41 1.27
N VAL A 219 24.62 3.91 0.07
CA VAL A 219 24.14 5.22 -0.43
C VAL A 219 23.64 5.02 -1.85
N ILE A 220 22.38 5.35 -2.07
CA ILE A 220 21.67 5.04 -3.31
C ILE A 220 21.65 6.30 -4.17
N SER A 221 22.21 6.19 -5.37
CA SER A 221 22.19 7.28 -6.36
C SER A 221 20.76 7.52 -6.87
N ASN A 222 20.52 8.68 -7.49
CA ASN A 222 19.22 8.96 -8.11
C ASN A 222 18.93 7.99 -9.26
N GLU A 223 19.94 7.58 -10.02
CA GLU A 223 19.82 6.58 -11.07
C GLU A 223 19.37 5.22 -10.52
N GLN A 224 19.96 4.78 -9.41
CA GLN A 224 19.57 3.55 -8.73
C GLN A 224 18.15 3.61 -8.17
N LYS A 225 17.74 4.75 -7.59
CA LYS A 225 16.35 4.97 -7.16
C LYS A 225 15.38 4.89 -8.33
N ASN A 226 15.73 5.50 -9.46
CA ASN A 226 14.91 5.47 -10.67
C ASN A 226 14.82 4.07 -11.25
N CYS A 227 15.93 3.32 -11.29
CA CYS A 227 15.94 1.91 -11.67
C CYS A 227 14.95 1.12 -10.83
N TYR A 228 15.07 1.19 -9.49
CA TYR A 228 14.21 0.44 -8.58
C TYR A 228 12.73 0.80 -8.76
N LYS A 229 12.41 2.10 -8.79
CA LYS A 229 11.03 2.57 -9.00
C LYS A 229 10.46 2.05 -10.31
N ASN A 230 11.20 2.19 -11.42
CA ASN A 230 10.72 1.77 -12.74
C ASN A 230 10.53 0.25 -12.81
N LEU A 231 11.52 -0.53 -12.35
CA LEU A 231 11.47 -1.99 -12.38
C LEU A 231 10.40 -2.55 -11.45
N LEU A 232 10.23 -1.98 -10.25
CA LEU A 232 9.15 -2.38 -9.35
C LEU A 232 7.79 -2.08 -9.97
N SER A 233 7.57 -0.88 -10.51
CA SER A 233 6.32 -0.54 -11.19
C SER A 233 6.03 -1.45 -12.40
N GLU A 234 7.05 -1.82 -13.18
CA GLU A 234 6.90 -2.78 -14.27
C GLU A 234 6.44 -4.16 -13.78
N LYS A 235 7.07 -4.69 -12.73
CA LYS A 235 6.68 -5.99 -12.14
C LYS A 235 5.29 -5.95 -11.51
N LEU A 236 4.91 -4.86 -10.88
CA LEU A 236 3.55 -4.69 -10.33
C LEU A 236 2.52 -4.64 -11.45
N ARG A 237 2.79 -3.98 -12.58
CA ARG A 237 1.91 -4.02 -13.76
C ARG A 237 1.78 -5.43 -14.32
N GLU A 238 2.87 -6.21 -14.34
CA GLU A 238 2.84 -7.61 -14.77
C GLU A 238 1.99 -8.46 -13.83
N MET A 239 2.12 -8.26 -12.52
CA MET A 239 1.27 -8.91 -11.51
C MET A 239 -0.21 -8.59 -11.73
N VAL A 240 -0.56 -7.32 -11.97
CA VAL A 240 -1.94 -6.90 -12.25
C VAL A 240 -2.44 -7.50 -13.57
N ARG A 241 -1.65 -7.45 -14.64
CA ARG A 241 -2.02 -8.00 -15.96
C ARG A 241 -2.14 -9.51 -15.98
N SER A 242 -1.44 -10.22 -15.11
CA SER A 242 -1.46 -11.69 -15.06
C SER A 242 -2.57 -12.24 -14.15
N ASN A 243 -3.19 -11.40 -13.33
CA ASN A 243 -4.22 -11.82 -12.38
C ASN A 243 -5.59 -11.25 -12.75
N THR A 244 -6.52 -12.14 -13.13
CA THR A 244 -7.89 -11.76 -13.49
C THR A 244 -8.66 -11.08 -12.37
N TYR A 245 -8.33 -11.36 -11.10
CA TYR A 245 -8.95 -10.70 -9.96
C TYR A 245 -8.68 -9.19 -9.97
N TYR A 246 -7.41 -8.77 -10.10
CA TYR A 246 -7.06 -7.35 -10.18
C TYR A 246 -7.58 -6.67 -11.45
N GLN A 247 -7.69 -7.41 -12.56
CA GLN A 247 -8.30 -6.88 -13.77
C GLN A 247 -9.80 -6.58 -13.63
N LYS A 248 -10.53 -7.31 -12.78
CA LYS A 248 -11.96 -7.04 -12.55
C LYS A 248 -12.18 -5.72 -11.84
N GLN A 249 -11.27 -5.32 -10.95
CA GLN A 249 -11.35 -4.05 -10.23
C GLN A 249 -11.26 -2.83 -11.16
N CYS A 250 -10.75 -3.00 -12.38
CA CYS A 250 -10.72 -1.97 -13.42
C CYS A 250 -12.07 -1.53 -13.99
N TYR A 251 -13.16 -2.22 -13.67
CA TYR A 251 -14.48 -1.95 -14.27
C TYR A 251 -15.42 -1.13 -13.37
N PHE A 252 -14.97 -0.72 -12.18
CA PHE A 252 -15.78 -0.02 -11.16
C PHE A 252 -15.39 1.46 -10.99
#